data_AF-A0A9Q3V3P8-F1
#
_entry.id   AF-A0A9Q3V3P8-F1
#
_cell.length_a   1.000
_cell.length_b   1.000
_cell.length_c   1.000
_cell.angle_alpha   90.00
_cell.angle_beta   90.00
_cell.angle_gamma   90.00
#
_symmetry.space_group_name_H-M   'P 1'
#
loop_
_entity.id
_entity.type
_entity.pdbx_description
1 polymer ?
#
loop_
_entity_poly.entity_id
_entity_poly.type
_entity_poly.pdbx_seq_one_letter_code
_entity_poly.pdbx_strand_id
1 'polypeptide(L)'
;MNKNILAASFVAVLTLAACKKENPASGSSLGTDSIMSSPKDSTHHSISDSLATNQTDSAPEIIKTTISDKDGKKLDMTFDNTKNTVSLVLNGETIELEGQKAASGIWYKNDHYELRGKGNENELHKDGKLIFKSEK
;
A
#
# COMPACT_ATOMS: atom_id res chain seq x y z
N MET A 1 17.95 -16.31 -44.10
CA MET A 1 19.03 -15.39 -43.67
C MET A 1 19.00 -14.22 -44.62
N ASN A 2 18.32 -13.14 -44.22
CA ASN A 2 18.16 -11.92 -45.01
C ASN A 2 17.47 -10.90 -44.12
N LYS A 3 18.31 -10.08 -43.47
CA LYS A 3 17.94 -8.94 -42.63
C LYS A 3 18.04 -7.69 -43.50
N ASN A 4 16.94 -6.96 -43.64
CA ASN A 4 16.92 -5.73 -44.42
C ASN A 4 16.33 -4.57 -43.60
N ILE A 5 17.18 -3.54 -43.44
CA ILE A 5 16.89 -2.10 -43.64
C ILE A 5 16.04 -1.44 -42.51
N LEU A 6 16.60 -0.63 -41.60
CA LEU A 6 17.30 0.68 -41.67
C LEU A 6 16.33 1.89 -41.79
N ALA A 7 16.43 2.77 -40.78
CA ALA A 7 15.94 4.16 -40.64
C ALA A 7 14.41 4.35 -40.52
N ALA A 8 13.85 5.33 -39.79
CA ALA A 8 14.39 6.63 -39.42
C ALA A 8 13.78 7.17 -38.12
N SER A 9 14.57 8.05 -37.50
CA SER A 9 14.25 8.98 -36.41
C SER A 9 12.93 9.74 -36.62
N PHE A 10 12.13 9.85 -35.56
CA PHE A 10 11.26 11.01 -35.34
C PHE A 10 11.48 11.54 -33.92
N VAL A 11 12.25 12.62 -33.85
CA VAL A 11 12.30 13.53 -32.71
C VAL A 11 10.95 14.27 -32.67
N ALA A 12 10.18 14.09 -31.60
CA ALA A 12 8.99 14.87 -31.32
C ALA A 12 9.14 15.60 -29.99
N VAL A 13 9.44 16.89 -30.16
CA VAL A 13 9.43 18.07 -29.27
C VAL A 13 8.77 17.90 -27.89
N LEU A 14 9.57 18.19 -26.86
CA LEU A 14 9.17 18.41 -25.48
C LEU A 14 8.45 19.76 -25.35
N THR A 15 7.15 19.76 -25.04
CA THR A 15 6.42 20.98 -24.65
C THR A 15 6.31 21.05 -23.13
N LEU A 16 7.17 21.85 -22.51
CA LEU A 16 7.03 22.24 -21.10
C LEU A 16 5.91 23.27 -20.97
N ALA A 17 4.71 22.81 -20.63
CA ALA A 17 3.63 23.68 -20.17
C ALA A 17 3.92 24.11 -18.71
N ALA A 18 4.60 25.25 -18.55
CA ALA A 18 4.79 25.91 -17.27
C ALA A 18 3.54 26.72 -16.90
N CYS A 19 2.60 26.11 -16.18
CA CYS A 19 1.51 26.84 -15.53
C CYS A 19 1.97 27.33 -14.16
N LYS A 20 2.30 28.62 -14.06
CA LYS A 20 2.47 29.37 -12.82
C LYS A 20 1.13 30.01 -12.46
N LYS A 21 0.54 29.66 -11.31
CA LYS A 21 -0.52 30.46 -10.67
C LYS A 21 -0.56 30.26 -9.14
N GLU A 22 0.16 31.16 -8.48
CA GLU A 22 -0.27 32.03 -7.37
C GLU A 22 -1.15 31.43 -6.24
N ASN A 23 -0.54 31.35 -5.05
CA ASN A 23 -1.19 31.28 -3.74
C ASN A 23 -2.21 32.41 -3.54
N PRO A 24 -3.26 32.14 -2.75
CA PRO A 24 -3.58 33.05 -1.66
C PRO A 24 -3.57 32.34 -0.30
N ALA A 25 -2.84 32.97 0.62
CA ALA A 25 -2.98 32.76 2.05
C ALA A 25 -4.36 33.20 2.52
N SER A 26 -5.00 32.37 3.33
CA SER A 26 -6.09 32.70 4.26
C SER A 26 -6.18 31.50 5.20
N GLY A 27 -6.21 31.59 6.51
CA GLY A 27 -6.34 32.67 7.46
C GLY A 27 -6.45 31.96 8.82
N SER A 28 -5.81 32.53 9.82
CA SER A 28 -5.74 32.07 11.21
C SER A 28 -7.12 31.77 11.84
N SER A 29 -7.20 30.71 12.65
CA SER A 29 -7.84 30.83 13.97
C SER A 29 -7.25 29.82 14.96
N LEU A 30 -6.57 30.35 15.97
CA LEU A 30 -6.44 29.70 17.27
C LEU A 30 -7.83 29.45 17.85
N GLY A 31 -8.02 28.28 18.46
CA GLY A 31 -9.20 27.93 19.24
C GLY A 31 -8.78 26.92 20.32
N THR A 32 -8.78 27.41 21.55
CA THR A 32 -8.34 26.84 22.82
C THR A 32 -9.05 25.55 23.26
N ASP A 33 -8.26 24.66 23.85
CA ASP A 33 -8.47 23.81 25.04
C ASP A 33 -9.90 23.49 25.52
N SER A 34 -10.19 22.20 25.71
CA SER A 34 -11.04 21.70 26.81
C SER A 34 -10.86 20.19 27.10
N ILE A 35 -10.00 19.91 28.09
CA ILE A 35 -10.17 19.02 29.26
C ILE A 35 -11.27 17.93 29.27
N MET A 36 -10.80 16.67 29.31
CA MET A 36 -11.11 15.54 30.24
C MET A 36 -12.53 15.34 30.83
N SER A 37 -13.12 14.16 30.61
CA SER A 37 -13.62 13.24 31.68
C SER A 37 -14.25 11.92 31.15
N SER A 38 -13.68 10.79 31.59
CA SER A 38 -14.27 9.44 31.73
C SER A 38 -15.37 9.45 32.85
N PRO A 39 -16.17 8.39 33.19
CA PRO A 39 -15.85 6.93 33.14
C PRO A 39 -17.01 5.90 33.03
N LYS A 40 -16.63 4.60 33.18
CA LYS A 40 -17.40 3.39 33.58
C LYS A 40 -18.25 2.72 32.49
N ASP A 41 -18.48 1.41 32.46
CA ASP A 41 -18.01 0.17 33.13
C ASP A 41 -18.84 -0.92 32.43
N SER A 42 -18.25 -2.02 31.98
CA SER A 42 -18.99 -3.26 31.66
C SER A 42 -18.03 -4.42 31.49
N THR A 43 -17.86 -5.10 32.60
CA THR A 43 -17.40 -6.48 32.72
C THR A 43 -18.21 -7.39 31.78
N HIS A 44 -17.54 -8.08 30.85
CA HIS A 44 -18.02 -9.37 30.39
C HIS A 44 -16.89 -10.39 30.48
N HIS A 45 -17.04 -11.21 31.52
CA HIS A 45 -16.27 -12.39 31.80
C HIS A 45 -16.60 -13.43 30.72
N SER A 46 -15.59 -13.95 30.02
CA SER A 46 -15.67 -15.27 29.40
C SER A 46 -14.28 -15.88 29.46
N ILE A 47 -14.07 -16.54 30.59
CA ILE A 47 -13.20 -17.71 30.73
C ILE A 47 -13.43 -18.65 29.54
N SER A 48 -12.41 -18.77 28.70
CA SER A 48 -12.18 -19.95 27.88
C SER A 48 -10.70 -20.26 27.94
N ASP A 49 -10.49 -21.54 28.21
CA ASP A 49 -9.31 -22.19 28.73
C ASP A 49 -8.13 -22.18 27.74
N SER A 50 -6.91 -22.21 28.29
CA SER A 50 -5.70 -22.77 27.68
C SER A 50 -5.03 -22.03 26.50
N LEU A 51 -4.01 -21.22 26.80
CA LEU A 51 -2.58 -21.62 26.75
C LEU A 51 -1.71 -20.39 27.03
N ALA A 52 -1.10 -20.35 28.22
CA ALA A 52 -0.23 -19.27 28.64
C ALA A 52 1.07 -19.24 27.81
N THR A 53 1.23 -18.21 26.98
CA THR A 53 2.53 -17.66 26.65
C THR A 53 2.53 -16.19 27.04
N ASN A 54 3.45 -15.80 27.92
CA ASN A 54 3.71 -14.41 28.27
C ASN A 54 4.11 -13.65 26.99
N GLN A 55 3.17 -12.99 26.32
CA GLN A 55 3.46 -12.14 25.17
C GLN A 55 3.46 -10.68 25.62
N THR A 56 4.65 -10.10 25.61
CA THR A 56 4.81 -8.66 25.40
C THR A 56 4.12 -8.33 24.08
N ASP A 57 3.12 -7.44 24.11
CA ASP A 57 2.29 -6.99 22.97
C ASP A 57 3.13 -6.32 21.87
N SER A 58 3.90 -7.11 21.12
CA SER A 58 4.62 -6.67 19.93
C SER A 58 3.87 -7.17 18.70
N ALA A 59 3.62 -6.27 17.74
CA ALA A 59 3.04 -6.67 16.47
C ALA A 59 3.92 -7.75 15.80
N PRO A 60 3.31 -8.74 15.12
CA PRO A 60 4.07 -9.80 14.48
C PRO A 60 5.04 -9.24 13.43
N GLU A 61 6.24 -9.82 13.38
CA GLU A 61 7.28 -9.49 12.41
C GLU A 61 6.86 -9.88 10.98
N ILE A 62 6.22 -11.05 10.84
CA ILE A 62 5.71 -11.55 9.55
C ILE A 62 4.19 -11.58 9.58
N ILE A 63 3.56 -10.92 8.61
CA ILE A 63 2.11 -10.88 8.45
C ILE A 63 1.74 -11.52 7.11
N LYS A 64 0.84 -12.50 7.14
CA LYS A 64 0.30 -13.15 5.93
C LYS A 64 -1.16 -12.79 5.77
N THR A 65 -1.56 -12.42 4.57
CA THR A 65 -2.95 -12.13 4.24
C THR A 65 -3.23 -12.49 2.78
N THR A 66 -4.49 -12.75 2.48
CA THR A 66 -4.98 -13.01 1.14
C THR A 66 -6.15 -12.08 0.89
N ILE A 67 -6.12 -11.39 -0.24
CA ILE A 67 -7.21 -10.55 -0.71
C ILE A 67 -7.72 -11.03 -2.05
N SER A 68 -8.97 -10.72 -2.36
CA SER A 68 -9.60 -11.05 -3.64
C SER A 68 -9.99 -9.78 -4.39
N ASP A 69 -9.95 -9.85 -5.71
CA ASP A 69 -10.62 -8.87 -6.58
C ASP A 69 -12.09 -9.26 -6.80
N LYS A 70 -12.82 -8.35 -7.48
CA LYS A 70 -14.24 -8.54 -7.85
C LYS A 70 -14.53 -9.77 -8.70
N ASP A 71 -13.51 -10.35 -9.34
CA ASP A 71 -13.63 -11.54 -10.21
C ASP A 71 -13.22 -12.82 -9.45
N GLY A 72 -12.91 -12.70 -8.15
CA GLY A 72 -12.47 -13.80 -7.28
C GLY A 72 -11.01 -14.20 -7.46
N LYS A 73 -10.21 -13.43 -8.22
CA LYS A 73 -8.76 -13.64 -8.31
C LYS A 73 -8.16 -13.31 -6.94
N LYS A 74 -7.24 -14.15 -6.48
CA LYS A 74 -6.56 -13.97 -5.20
C LYS A 74 -5.17 -13.37 -5.37
N LEU A 75 -4.79 -12.52 -4.42
CA LEU A 75 -3.44 -12.03 -4.21
C LEU A 75 -3.02 -12.40 -2.78
N ASP A 76 -2.08 -13.34 -2.67
CA ASP A 76 -1.48 -13.68 -1.38
C ASP A 76 -0.32 -12.71 -1.11
N MET A 77 -0.22 -12.22 0.13
CA MET A 77 0.75 -11.22 0.54
C MET A 77 1.41 -11.65 1.84
N THR A 78 2.74 -11.66 1.86
CA THR A 78 3.54 -11.87 3.07
C THR A 78 4.38 -10.61 3.30
N PHE A 79 4.01 -9.84 4.32
CA PHE A 79 4.75 -8.67 4.77
C PHE A 79 5.83 -9.11 5.76
N ASP A 80 7.07 -8.69 5.51
CA ASP A 80 8.19 -8.80 6.44
C ASP A 80 8.48 -7.40 6.99
N ASN A 81 7.99 -7.13 8.20
CA ASN A 81 8.08 -5.81 8.84
C ASN A 81 9.51 -5.48 9.30
N THR A 82 10.36 -6.49 9.49
CA THR A 82 11.77 -6.29 9.83
C THR A 82 12.58 -5.87 8.62
N LYS A 83 12.35 -6.51 7.47
CA LYS A 83 13.03 -6.17 6.21
C LYS A 83 12.36 -5.03 5.45
N ASN A 84 11.15 -4.66 5.85
CA ASN A 84 10.29 -3.72 5.12
C ASN A 84 10.09 -4.17 3.65
N THR A 85 9.78 -5.44 3.45
CA THR A 85 9.49 -6.03 2.13
C THR A 85 8.13 -6.73 2.12
N VAL A 86 7.61 -6.96 0.92
CA VAL A 86 6.44 -7.81 0.72
C VAL A 86 6.69 -8.80 -0.41
N SER A 87 6.37 -10.07 -0.16
CA SER A 87 6.30 -11.11 -1.17
C SER A 87 4.84 -11.32 -1.56
N LEU A 88 4.54 -11.15 -2.84
CA LEU A 88 3.22 -11.33 -3.42
C LEU A 88 3.17 -12.63 -4.22
N VAL A 89 2.05 -13.33 -4.18
CA VAL A 89 1.75 -14.44 -5.10
C VAL A 89 0.49 -14.13 -5.88
N LEU A 90 0.61 -13.98 -7.20
CA LEU A 90 -0.50 -13.69 -8.10
C LEU A 90 -0.48 -14.65 -9.28
N ASN A 91 -1.54 -15.44 -9.45
CA ASN A 91 -1.63 -16.48 -10.49
C ASN A 91 -0.39 -17.45 -10.49
N GLY A 92 0.20 -17.70 -9.32
CA GLY A 92 1.40 -18.53 -9.17
C GLY A 92 2.74 -17.81 -9.43
N GLU A 93 2.72 -16.56 -9.88
CA GLU A 93 3.93 -15.73 -9.98
C GLU A 93 4.27 -15.13 -8.61
N THR A 94 5.53 -15.28 -8.18
CA THR A 94 6.04 -14.64 -6.95
C THR A 94 6.72 -13.33 -7.31
N ILE A 95 6.33 -12.25 -6.62
CA ILE A 95 6.84 -10.90 -6.85
C ILE A 95 7.35 -10.36 -5.51
N GLU A 96 8.61 -9.96 -5.44
CA GLU A 96 9.18 -9.28 -4.27
C GLU A 96 9.22 -7.77 -4.49
N LEU A 97 8.76 -7.03 -3.49
CA LEU A 97 8.73 -5.57 -3.49
C LEU A 97 9.38 -5.00 -2.23
N GLU A 98 10.04 -3.87 -2.38
CA GLU A 98 10.64 -3.13 -1.28
C GLU A 98 9.73 -1.99 -0.83
N GLY A 99 9.62 -1.78 0.48
CA GLY A 99 8.80 -0.74 1.07
C GLY A 99 9.33 0.65 0.78
N GLN A 100 8.41 1.56 0.45
CA GLN A 100 8.68 2.94 0.07
C GLN A 100 8.09 3.91 1.11
N LYS A 101 8.62 5.13 1.19
CA LYS A 101 8.07 6.16 2.06
C LYS A 101 6.76 6.70 1.48
N ALA A 102 5.62 6.22 1.97
CA ALA A 102 4.31 6.71 1.61
C ALA A 102 3.91 7.95 2.44
N ALA A 103 3.13 8.87 1.84
CA ALA A 103 2.48 9.94 2.58
C ALA A 103 1.28 9.42 3.42
N SER A 104 0.66 8.33 2.98
CA SER A 104 -0.43 7.63 3.66
C SER A 104 -0.51 6.19 3.16
N GLY A 105 -0.84 5.27 4.06
CA GLY A 105 -1.04 3.86 3.73
C GLY A 105 0.26 3.13 3.42
N ILE A 106 0.14 2.02 2.69
CA ILE A 106 1.28 1.20 2.27
C ILE A 106 1.74 1.56 0.87
N TRP A 107 3.04 1.40 0.64
CA TRP A 107 3.63 1.51 -0.68
C TRP A 107 4.83 0.58 -0.75
N TYR A 108 4.80 -0.35 -1.70
CA TYR A 108 5.91 -1.23 -2.00
C TYR A 108 6.14 -1.25 -3.51
N LYS A 109 7.40 -1.30 -3.95
CA LYS A 109 7.74 -1.19 -5.36
C LYS A 109 9.01 -1.98 -5.72
N ASN A 110 9.09 -2.43 -6.97
CA ASN A 110 10.33 -2.76 -7.67
C ASN A 110 10.32 -2.11 -9.07
N ASP A 111 11.22 -2.53 -9.97
CA ASP A 111 11.32 -1.95 -11.32
C ASP A 111 10.04 -2.07 -12.16
N HIS A 112 9.29 -3.16 -11.96
CA HIS A 112 8.13 -3.50 -12.79
C HIS A 112 6.80 -3.43 -12.06
N TYR A 113 6.80 -3.51 -10.74
CA TYR A 113 5.58 -3.69 -9.96
C TYR A 113 5.47 -2.63 -8.86
N GLU A 114 4.24 -2.23 -8.59
CA GLU A 114 3.92 -1.29 -7.52
C GLU A 114 2.64 -1.72 -6.79
N LEU A 115 2.76 -1.97 -5.50
CA LEU A 115 1.65 -2.20 -4.58
C LEU A 115 1.36 -0.91 -3.81
N ARG A 116 0.11 -0.44 -3.89
CA ARG A 116 -0.40 0.69 -3.12
C ARG A 116 -1.59 0.21 -2.31
N GLY A 117 -1.74 0.72 -1.10
CA GLY A 117 -2.93 0.41 -0.31
C GLY A 117 -3.23 1.45 0.77
N LYS A 118 -4.51 1.59 1.10
CA LYS A 118 -5.01 2.48 2.15
C LYS A 118 -6.26 1.88 2.79
N GLY A 119 -6.19 1.61 4.09
CA GLY A 119 -7.28 0.89 4.76
C GLY A 119 -7.44 -0.51 4.15
N ASN A 120 -8.65 -0.80 3.66
CA ASN A 120 -8.98 -2.10 3.05
C ASN A 120 -8.72 -2.14 1.53
N GLU A 121 -8.44 -1.00 0.90
CA GLU A 121 -8.21 -0.92 -0.54
C GLU A 121 -6.75 -1.19 -0.88
N ASN A 122 -6.51 -2.09 -1.84
CA ASN A 122 -5.18 -2.44 -2.34
C ASN A 122 -5.18 -2.51 -3.87
N GLU A 123 -4.14 -1.98 -4.49
CA GLU A 123 -3.96 -1.96 -5.95
C GLU A 123 -2.54 -2.42 -6.29
N LEU A 124 -2.43 -3.38 -7.22
CA LEU A 124 -1.17 -3.80 -7.80
C LEU A 124 -1.10 -3.36 -9.25
N HIS A 125 -0.04 -2.64 -9.57
CA HIS A 125 0.29 -2.21 -10.92
C HIS A 125 1.50 -2.98 -11.45
N LYS A 126 1.51 -3.27 -12.75
CA LYS A 126 2.66 -3.76 -13.51
C LYS A 126 2.97 -2.79 -14.63
N ASP A 127 4.18 -2.24 -14.65
CA ASP A 127 4.63 -1.25 -15.63
C ASP A 127 3.65 -0.06 -15.76
N GLY A 128 3.10 0.38 -14.62
CA GLY A 128 2.10 1.46 -14.55
C GLY A 128 0.66 1.07 -14.90
N LYS A 129 0.39 -0.19 -15.29
CA LYS A 129 -0.96 -0.68 -15.58
C LYS A 129 -1.55 -1.42 -14.38
N LEU A 130 -2.78 -1.09 -13.99
CA LEU A 130 -3.52 -1.80 -12.95
C LEU A 130 -3.79 -3.26 -13.38
N ILE A 131 -3.30 -4.22 -12.58
CA ILE A 131 -3.49 -5.67 -12.83
C ILE A 131 -4.27 -6.38 -11.72
N PHE A 132 -4.44 -5.75 -10.57
CA PHE A 132 -5.25 -6.24 -9.46
C PHE A 132 -5.78 -5.08 -8.64
N LYS A 133 -7.05 -5.16 -8.23
CA LYS A 133 -7.67 -4.22 -7.29
C LYS A 133 -8.54 -5.01 -6.32
N SER A 134 -8.31 -4.83 -5.03
CA SER A 134 -9.10 -5.51 -4.00
C SER A 134 -10.56 -5.10 -4.06
N GLU A 135 -11.43 -6.07 -3.79
CA GLU A 135 -12.83 -5.78 -3.47
C GLU A 135 -12.92 -5.07 -2.11
N LYS A 136 -13.96 -4.25 -1.92
CA LYS A 136 -14.18 -3.47 -0.70
C LYS A 136 -14.82 -4.29 0.41
#